data_AF-A0A351F4R3-F1
#
_entry.id   AF-A0A351F4R3-F1
#
_cell.length_a   1.000
_cell.length_b   1.000
_cell.length_c   1.000
_cell.angle_alpha   90.00
_cell.angle_beta   90.00
_cell.angle_gamma   90.00
#
_symmetry.space_group_name_H-M   'P 1'
#
loop_
_entity.id
_entity.type
_entity.pdbx_description
1 polymer ?
#
loop_
_entity_poly.entity_id
_entity_poly.type
_entity_poly.pdbx_seq_one_letter_code
_entity_poly.pdbx_strand_id
1 'polypeptide(L)' 'MNLTQDFFENQLKKHEKVTIFSPENISLDISRVPYIRKDDNGPDFDMDCDDLADYCNALCLSVKPEHN' A
#
# COMPACT_ATOMS: atom_id res chain seq x y z
N MET A 1 0.51 8.23 -12.76
CA MET A 1 0.08 6.82 -12.94
C MET A 1 -0.77 6.53 -11.73
N ASN A 2 -2.09 6.36 -11.86
CA ASN A 2 -2.95 6.20 -10.69
C ASN A 2 -2.80 4.79 -10.15
N LEU A 3 -2.62 4.67 -8.84
CA LEU A 3 -2.64 3.38 -8.17
C LEU A 3 -4.10 2.95 -8.06
N THR A 4 -4.42 1.72 -8.46
CA THR A 4 -5.79 1.19 -8.48
C THR A 4 -5.88 -0.10 -7.67
N GLN A 5 -7.07 -0.47 -7.23
CA GLN A 5 -7.33 -1.76 -6.59
C GLN A 5 -6.74 -2.92 -7.40
N ASP A 6 -7.05 -2.99 -8.71
CA ASP A 6 -6.54 -4.02 -9.62
C ASP A 6 -5.02 -4.12 -9.63
N PHE A 7 -4.31 -2.99 -9.49
CA PHE A 7 -2.86 -2.98 -9.43
C PHE A 7 -2.36 -3.71 -8.18
N PHE A 8 -2.90 -3.36 -7.02
CA PHE A 8 -2.50 -3.96 -5.75
C PHE A 8 -2.88 -5.42 -5.66
N GLU A 9 -4.09 -5.80 -6.10
CA GLU A 9 -4.52 -7.20 -6.10
C GLU A 9 -3.60 -8.07 -6.96
N ASN A 10 -3.26 -7.63 -8.17
CA ASN A 10 -2.39 -8.37 -9.07
C ASN A 10 -0.95 -8.47 -8.53
N GLN A 11 -0.43 -7.38 -7.97
CA GLN A 11 0.93 -7.36 -7.43
C GLN A 11 1.06 -8.17 -6.15
N LEU A 12 0.17 -7.99 -5.19
CA LEU A 12 0.19 -8.71 -3.91
C LEU A 12 -0.11 -10.20 -4.08
N LYS A 13 -0.86 -10.59 -5.12
CA LYS A 13 -1.06 -12.01 -5.49
C LYS A 13 0.21 -12.64 -6.09
N LYS A 14 1.02 -11.87 -6.81
CA LYS A 14 2.19 -12.38 -7.54
C LYS A 14 3.48 -12.33 -6.73
N HIS A 15 3.67 -11.29 -5.93
CA HIS A 15 4.94 -10.96 -5.28
C HIS A 15 4.86 -10.86 -3.76
N GLU A 16 3.67 -11.05 -3.15
CA GLU A 16 3.37 -10.94 -1.70
C GLU A 16 3.64 -9.57 -1.06
N LYS A 17 4.36 -8.70 -1.78
CA LYS A 17 4.71 -7.33 -1.42
C LYS A 17 4.72 -6.41 -2.62
N VAL A 18 4.51 -5.12 -2.37
CA VAL A 18 4.69 -4.04 -3.33
C VAL A 18 5.45 -2.90 -2.66
N THR A 19 6.43 -2.34 -3.35
CA THR A 19 7.17 -1.17 -2.89
C THR A 19 6.59 0.07 -3.57
N ILE A 20 6.21 1.06 -2.78
CA ILE A 20 5.79 2.39 -3.23
C ILE A 20 6.72 3.45 -2.66
N PHE A 21 6.73 4.63 -3.27
CA PHE A 21 7.63 5.73 -2.97
C PHE A 21 6.81 6.97 -2.68
N SER A 22 7.24 7.75 -1.69
CA SER A 22 6.76 9.11 -1.47
C SER A 22 7.34 10.06 -2.53
N PRO A 23 6.79 11.28 -2.66
CA PRO A 23 7.39 12.34 -3.47
C PRO A 23 8.84 12.68 -3.06
N GLU A 24 9.21 12.39 -1.82
CA GLU A 24 10.58 12.56 -1.30
C GLU A 24 11.49 11.35 -1.56
N ASN A 25 11.05 10.39 -2.38
CA ASN A 25 11.74 9.14 -2.68
C ASN A 25 11.95 8.21 -1.48
N ILE A 26 11.13 8.33 -0.44
CA ILE A 26 11.13 7.40 0.70
C ILE A 26 10.32 6.17 0.30
N SER A 27 10.92 4.98 0.36
CA SER A 27 10.27 3.72 0.03
C SER A 27 9.42 3.18 1.19
N LEU A 28 8.20 2.73 0.89
CA LEU A 28 7.30 2.03 1.78
C LEU A 28 6.97 0.65 1.19
N ASP A 29 7.21 -0.40 1.96
CA ASP A 29 6.86 -1.77 1.56
C ASP A 29 5.50 -2.16 2.13
N ILE A 30 4.54 -2.41 1.25
CA ILE A 30 3.22 -2.95 1.60
C ILE A 30 3.26 -4.45 1.35
N SER A 31 2.77 -5.24 2.30
CA SER A 31 2.75 -6.70 2.20
C SER A 31 1.39 -7.25 2.62
N ARG A 32 1.06 -8.44 2.10
CA ARG A 32 -0.22 -9.11 2.36
C ARG A 32 -0.30 -9.76 3.74
N VAL A 33 0.78 -9.73 4.54
CA VAL A 33 0.78 -10.39 5.84
C VAL A 33 -0.21 -9.71 6.79
N PRO A 34 -1.01 -10.48 7.54
CA PRO A 34 -1.94 -9.93 8.50
C PRO A 34 -1.16 -9.17 9.58
N TYR A 35 -1.39 -7.86 9.67
CA TYR A 35 -0.84 -7.04 10.75
C TYR A 35 -1.77 -7.12 11.96
N ILE A 36 -1.51 -8.09 12.84
CA ILE A 36 -2.27 -8.29 14.07
C ILE A 36 -1.72 -7.33 15.13
N ARG A 37 -2.44 -6.25 15.43
CA ARG A 37 -2.24 -5.52 16.69
C ARG A 37 -2.89 -6.28 17.85
N LYS A 38 -2.51 -5.98 19.08
CA LYS A 38 -3.02 -6.68 20.28
C LYS A 38 -3.58 -5.63 21.22
N ASP A 39 -4.82 -5.25 20.96
CA ASP A 39 -5.51 -4.18 21.67
C ASP A 39 -6.78 -4.79 22.28
N ASP A 40 -7.03 -4.55 23.58
CA ASP A 40 -8.12 -5.17 24.36
C ASP A 40 -9.54 -4.78 23.91
N ASN A 41 -9.68 -3.96 22.86
CA ASN A 41 -10.94 -3.63 22.18
C ASN A 41 -10.99 -4.08 20.71
N GLY A 42 -10.05 -4.92 20.28
CA GLY A 42 -9.98 -5.45 18.91
C GLY A 42 -9.36 -4.45 17.94
N PRO A 43 -8.21 -4.75 17.33
CA PRO A 43 -7.68 -3.95 16.24
C PRO A 43 -8.26 -4.44 14.92
N ASP A 44 -9.36 -3.82 14.48
CA ASP A 44 -9.82 -3.95 13.10
C ASP A 44 -9.15 -2.84 12.28
N PHE A 45 -8.09 -3.22 11.57
CA PHE A 45 -7.54 -2.45 10.47
C PHE A 45 -7.75 -3.29 9.20
N ASP A 46 -9.00 -3.36 8.75
CA ASP A 46 -9.33 -3.87 7.42
C ASP A 46 -9.04 -2.75 6.43
N MET A 47 -7.82 -2.76 5.88
CA MET A 47 -7.46 -1.94 4.72
C MET A 47 -7.46 -2.86 3.52
N ASP A 48 -8.48 -2.77 2.68
CA ASP A 48 -8.54 -3.54 1.46
C ASP A 48 -7.70 -2.87 0.34
N CYS A 49 -7.68 -3.49 -0.85
CA CYS A 49 -6.90 -2.96 -1.96
C CYS A 49 -7.47 -1.65 -2.54
N ASP A 50 -8.75 -1.35 -2.29
CA ASP A 50 -9.40 -0.11 -2.72
C ASP A 50 -9.03 1.03 -1.77
N ASP A 51 -9.17 0.80 -0.46
CA ASP A 51 -8.71 1.72 0.60
C ASP A 51 -7.22 2.05 0.44
N LEU A 52 -6.41 1.05 0.11
CA LEU A 52 -4.98 1.21 -0.13
C LEU A 52 -4.71 2.09 -1.35
N ALA A 53 -5.49 1.92 -2.42
CA ALA A 53 -5.36 2.74 -3.63
C ALA A 53 -5.72 4.20 -3.34
N ASP A 54 -6.82 4.44 -2.65
CA ASP A 54 -7.24 5.78 -2.24
C ASP A 54 -6.22 6.45 -1.32
N TYR A 55 -5.70 5.73 -0.33
CA TYR A 55 -4.63 6.21 0.54
C TYR A 55 -3.38 6.62 -0.24
N CYS A 56 -2.93 5.76 -1.17
CA CYS A 56 -1.73 6.04 -1.95
C CYS A 56 -1.93 7.23 -2.90
N ASN A 57 -3.11 7.35 -3.53
CA ASN A 57 -3.42 8.47 -4.41
C ASN A 57 -3.55 9.79 -3.63
N ALA A 58 -4.16 9.78 -2.45
CA ALA A 58 -4.31 10.96 -1.59
C ALA A 58 -2.96 11.54 -1.12
N LEU A 59 -1.96 10.67 -0.96
CA LEU A 59 -0.60 11.04 -0.53
C LEU A 59 0.40 11.21 -1.68
N CYS A 60 -0.07 11.18 -2.93
CA CYS A 60 0.79 11.26 -4.13
C CYS A 60 1.90 10.19 -4.15
N LEU A 61 1.62 8.99 -3.63
CA LEU A 61 2.57 7.87 -3.64
C LEU A 61 2.64 7.25 -5.04
N SER A 62 3.78 6.65 -5.36
CA SER A 62 3.99 6.06 -6.68
C SER A 62 4.85 4.81 -6.64
N VAL A 63 4.80 3.99 -7.69
CA VAL A 63 5.56 2.73 -7.79
C VAL A 63 6.99 2.92 -8.33
N LYS A 64 7.39 4.16 -8.58
CA LYS A 64 8.72 4.51 -9.08
C LYS A 64 9.22 5.71 -8.29
N PRO A 65 10.51 5.77 -7.95
CA PRO A 65 11.05 7.00 -7.38
C PRO A 65 10.88 8.15 -8.38
N GLU A 66 10.48 9.32 -7.89
CA GLU A 66 10.52 10.55 -8.67
C GLU A 66 11.99 10.89 -8.97
N HIS A 67 12.36 10.86 -10.24
CA HIS A 67 13.61 11.48 -10.68
C HIS A 67 13.38 12.98 -10.78
N ASN A 68 13.91 13.70 -9.78
CA ASN A 68 14.06 15.14 -9.84
C ASN A 68 15.23 15.49 -10.77
#